data_AF-A0A1F5VXP4-F1
#
_entry.id   AF-A0A1F5VXP4-F1
#
_cell.length_a   1.000
_cell.length_b   1.000
_cell.length_c   1.000
_cell.angle_alpha   90.00
_cell.angle_beta   90.00
_cell.angle_gamma   90.00
#
_symmetry.space_group_name_H-M   'P 1'
#
loop_
_entity.id
_entity.type
_entity.pdbx_description
1 polymer ?
#
loop_
_entity_poly.entity_id
_entity_poly.type
_entity_poly.pdbx_seq_one_letter_code
_entity_poly.pdbx_strand_id
1 'polypeptide(L)'
;MKIGKLPDQVIRLLIIFAILIAGFVIARIFFVPASFGKLGHYRADAITAIEKLPVKYAGSLVCTECHSDIYELKSKSYHKGLHCEVCHGAASKHANAPDESKPLIPRKRDHCAKCHSYLPSRPTGFPQINVLYHNPNKPCHDCHNPHDPTPPTIPSKCSACHANITRTISLSYHASLECKTCHETPPEHIENPSLNLPHKPAERSFCGNCHDPKAQSAKNIPRVDLETHYPGYLCWQCHYPHFPEAE
;
A
#
# COMPACT_ATOMS: atom_id res chain seq x y z
N MET A 1 21.62 -11.91 -63.03
CA MET A 1 22.11 -10.92 -62.06
C MET A 1 23.29 -11.56 -61.31
N LYS A 2 24.54 -11.17 -61.63
CA LYS A 2 25.73 -11.74 -60.96
C LYS A 2 25.82 -11.10 -59.58
N ILE A 3 25.59 -11.88 -58.53
CA ILE A 3 25.79 -11.43 -57.15
C ILE A 3 27.30 -11.21 -56.98
N GLY A 4 27.73 -9.95 -56.84
CA GLY A 4 29.13 -9.61 -56.57
C GLY A 4 29.60 -10.24 -55.25
N LYS A 5 30.91 -10.45 -55.09
CA LYS A 5 31.48 -10.98 -53.85
C LYS A 5 31.07 -10.11 -52.66
N LEU A 6 30.36 -10.69 -51.69
CA LEU A 6 30.01 -10.02 -50.45
C LEU A 6 31.27 -9.71 -49.64
N PRO A 7 31.36 -8.55 -48.96
CA PRO A 7 32.46 -8.26 -48.05
C PRO A 7 32.55 -9.29 -46.92
N ASP A 8 33.77 -9.67 -46.52
CA ASP A 8 34.01 -10.66 -45.46
C ASP A 8 33.33 -10.29 -44.14
N GLN A 9 33.23 -9.00 -43.82
CA GLN A 9 32.54 -8.49 -42.63
C GLN A 9 31.05 -8.84 -42.65
N VAL A 10 30.42 -8.77 -43.84
CA VAL A 10 29.01 -9.13 -44.03
C VAL A 10 28.81 -10.62 -43.84
N ILE A 11 29.72 -11.45 -44.38
CA ILE A 11 29.65 -12.92 -44.23
C ILE A 11 29.78 -13.33 -42.75
N ARG A 12 30.76 -12.78 -42.02
CA ARG A 12 30.95 -13.05 -40.58
C ARG A 12 29.71 -12.66 -39.76
N LEU A 13 29.12 -11.51 -40.05
CA LEU A 13 27.92 -11.03 -39.37
C LEU A 13 26.71 -11.94 -39.66
N LEU A 14 26.53 -12.36 -40.92
CA LEU A 14 25.46 -13.29 -41.32
C LEU A 14 25.55 -14.63 -40.59
N ILE A 15 26.75 -15.16 -40.36
CA ILE A 15 26.96 -16.40 -39.60
C ILE A 15 26.47 -16.23 -38.16
N ILE A 16 26.83 -15.14 -37.50
CA ILE A 16 26.40 -14.87 -36.12
C ILE A 16 24.87 -14.75 -36.05
N PHE A 17 24.25 -13.99 -36.96
CA PHE A 17 22.79 -13.88 -37.02
C PHE A 17 22.13 -15.22 -37.29
N ALA A 18 22.69 -16.04 -38.19
CA ALA A 18 22.16 -17.38 -38.45
C ALA A 18 22.20 -18.26 -37.20
N ILE A 19 23.29 -18.24 -36.43
CA ILE A 19 23.41 -18.97 -35.17
C ILE A 19 22.38 -18.46 -34.15
N LEU A 20 22.24 -17.14 -33.99
CA LEU A 20 21.29 -16.54 -33.05
C LEU A 20 19.84 -16.86 -33.42
N ILE A 21 19.49 -16.76 -34.71
CA ILE A 21 18.15 -17.09 -35.22
C ILE A 21 17.88 -18.58 -35.04
N ALA A 22 18.82 -19.46 -35.37
CA ALA A 22 18.67 -20.89 -35.17
C ALA A 22 18.49 -21.22 -33.69
N GLY A 23 19.32 -20.63 -32.81
CA GLY A 23 19.19 -20.77 -31.36
C GLY A 23 17.83 -20.29 -30.85
N PHE A 24 17.34 -19.15 -31.34
CA PHE A 24 16.01 -18.63 -31.00
C PHE A 24 14.88 -19.54 -31.47
N VAL A 25 14.94 -20.07 -32.69
CA VAL A 25 13.94 -20.99 -33.23
C VAL A 25 13.91 -22.29 -32.40
N ILE A 26 15.08 -22.85 -32.07
CA ILE A 26 15.18 -24.03 -31.21
C ILE A 26 14.57 -23.74 -29.84
N ALA A 27 14.95 -22.63 -29.21
CA ALA A 27 14.39 -22.22 -27.92
C ALA A 27 12.86 -22.09 -27.99
N ARG A 28 12.32 -21.50 -29.05
CA ARG A 28 10.87 -21.38 -29.24
C ARG A 28 10.21 -22.75 -29.34
N ILE A 29 10.77 -23.68 -30.11
CA ILE A 29 10.20 -25.03 -30.27
C ILE A 29 10.16 -25.78 -28.92
N PHE A 30 11.19 -25.63 -28.09
CA PHE A 30 11.27 -26.32 -26.80
C PHE A 30 10.44 -25.64 -25.69
N PHE A 31 10.42 -24.31 -25.62
CA PHE A 31 9.83 -23.59 -24.49
C PHE A 31 8.41 -23.08 -24.75
N VAL A 32 7.93 -23.05 -26.00
CA VAL A 32 6.54 -22.66 -26.29
C VAL A 32 5.66 -23.90 -26.33
N PRO A 33 4.75 -24.08 -25.35
CA PRO A 33 3.84 -25.22 -25.34
C PRO A 33 2.96 -25.26 -26.59
N ALA A 34 2.61 -26.46 -27.07
CA ALA A 34 1.74 -26.63 -28.24
C ALA A 34 0.35 -25.98 -28.10
N SER A 35 -0.10 -25.73 -26.87
CA SER A 35 -1.37 -25.06 -26.57
C SER A 35 -1.22 -23.55 -26.33
N PHE A 36 -0.02 -22.99 -26.40
CA PHE A 36 0.18 -21.55 -26.26
C PHE A 36 -0.49 -20.78 -27.40
N GLY A 37 -1.19 -19.69 -27.09
CA GLY A 37 -1.83 -18.84 -28.10
C GLY A 37 -3.24 -19.26 -28.52
N LYS A 38 -3.69 -20.48 -28.19
CA LYS A 38 -5.00 -21.00 -28.66
C LYS A 38 -6.20 -20.21 -28.12
N LEU A 39 -6.10 -19.70 -26.89
CA LEU A 39 -7.18 -18.96 -26.20
C LEU A 39 -6.74 -17.57 -25.73
N GLY A 40 -5.59 -17.08 -26.21
CA GLY A 40 -4.94 -15.85 -25.75
C GLY A 40 -3.45 -16.05 -25.48
N HIS A 41 -2.77 -15.03 -24.96
CA HIS A 41 -1.32 -15.03 -24.74
C HIS A 41 -0.89 -15.86 -23.50
N TYR A 42 -1.32 -17.11 -23.42
CA TYR A 42 -1.00 -18.06 -22.37
C TYR A 42 -1.15 -19.51 -22.89
N ARG A 43 -0.71 -20.48 -22.08
CA ARG A 43 -0.85 -21.92 -22.36
C ARG A 43 -2.30 -22.37 -22.13
N ALA A 44 -3.05 -22.69 -23.19
CA ALA A 44 -4.48 -23.03 -23.04
C ALA A 44 -4.72 -24.26 -22.15
N ASP A 45 -3.83 -25.27 -22.17
CA ASP A 45 -3.95 -26.45 -21.29
C ASP A 45 -3.77 -26.10 -19.80
N ALA A 46 -3.38 -24.86 -19.45
CA ALA A 46 -3.31 -24.43 -18.07
C ALA A 46 -4.71 -24.41 -17.42
N ILE A 47 -5.76 -24.13 -18.18
CA ILE A 47 -7.14 -24.09 -17.65
C ILE A 47 -7.52 -25.46 -17.10
N THR A 48 -7.43 -26.50 -17.94
CA THR A 48 -7.72 -27.88 -17.53
C THR A 48 -6.77 -28.38 -16.45
N ALA A 49 -5.51 -27.93 -16.44
CA ALA A 49 -4.56 -28.28 -15.38
C ALA A 49 -4.97 -27.71 -14.02
N ILE A 50 -5.43 -26.45 -13.98
CA ILE A 50 -5.92 -25.80 -12.75
C ILE A 50 -7.25 -26.39 -12.31
N GLU A 51 -8.16 -26.67 -13.24
CA GLU A 51 -9.46 -27.29 -12.96
C GLU A 51 -9.34 -28.66 -12.26
N LYS A 52 -8.31 -29.44 -12.62
CA LYS A 52 -8.03 -30.75 -12.00
C LYS A 52 -7.48 -30.65 -10.57
N LEU A 53 -7.08 -29.47 -10.11
CA LEU A 53 -6.57 -29.32 -8.74
C LEU A 53 -7.72 -29.47 -7.73
N PRO A 54 -7.49 -30.16 -6.60
CA PRO A 54 -8.52 -30.30 -5.58
C PRO A 54 -8.88 -28.93 -4.99
N VAL A 55 -10.17 -28.63 -4.93
CA VAL A 55 -10.69 -27.41 -4.31
C VAL A 55 -10.34 -27.39 -2.83
N LYS A 56 -9.72 -26.29 -2.39
CA LYS A 56 -9.36 -26.06 -0.96
C LYS A 56 -10.19 -24.94 -0.34
N TYR A 57 -10.54 -23.95 -1.14
CA TYR A 57 -11.32 -22.79 -0.73
C TYR A 57 -12.79 -23.01 -1.10
N ALA A 58 -13.70 -22.78 -0.15
CA ALA A 58 -15.13 -22.89 -0.39
C ALA A 58 -15.67 -21.70 -1.22
N GLY A 59 -15.01 -20.55 -1.14
CA GLY A 59 -15.55 -19.28 -1.61
C GLY A 59 -16.50 -18.66 -0.60
N SER A 60 -16.58 -17.32 -0.58
CA SER A 60 -17.32 -16.60 0.46
C SER A 60 -18.84 -16.74 0.40
N LEU A 61 -19.41 -17.05 -0.78
CA LEU A 61 -20.85 -17.15 -0.96
C LEU A 61 -21.44 -18.33 -0.17
N VAL A 62 -20.76 -19.48 -0.21
CA VAL A 62 -21.18 -20.70 0.52
C VAL A 62 -21.27 -20.43 2.02
N CYS A 63 -20.39 -19.58 2.55
CA CYS A 63 -20.42 -19.21 3.96
C CYS A 63 -21.73 -18.49 4.36
N THR A 64 -22.35 -17.73 3.45
CA THR A 64 -23.53 -16.92 3.74
C THR A 64 -24.81 -17.74 3.89
N GLU A 65 -24.82 -18.97 3.36
CA GLU A 65 -25.97 -19.87 3.46
C GLU A 65 -26.22 -20.32 4.92
N CYS A 66 -25.14 -20.45 5.70
CA CYS A 66 -25.19 -20.86 7.11
C CYS A 66 -24.85 -19.74 8.11
N HIS A 67 -24.03 -18.75 7.72
CA HIS A 67 -23.57 -17.64 8.59
C HIS A 67 -24.05 -16.27 8.09
N SER A 68 -25.35 -16.16 7.80
CA SER A 68 -25.96 -14.96 7.22
C SER A 68 -25.90 -13.75 8.15
N ASP A 69 -26.04 -13.94 9.46
CA ASP A 69 -25.95 -12.90 10.49
C ASP A 69 -24.56 -12.27 10.56
N ILE A 70 -23.52 -13.12 10.60
CA ILE A 70 -22.12 -12.69 10.58
C ILE A 70 -21.79 -11.99 9.27
N TYR A 71 -22.29 -12.53 8.15
CA TYR A 71 -22.10 -11.92 6.85
C TYR A 71 -22.74 -10.53 6.80
N GLU A 72 -23.98 -10.38 7.26
CA GLU A 72 -24.69 -9.10 7.26
C GLU A 72 -23.94 -8.05 8.08
N LEU A 73 -23.52 -8.41 9.30
CA LEU A 73 -22.70 -7.55 10.16
C LEU A 73 -21.42 -7.10 9.42
N LYS A 74 -20.68 -8.06 8.88
CA LYS A 74 -19.42 -7.78 8.18
C LYS A 74 -19.62 -6.95 6.92
N SER A 75 -20.72 -7.17 6.18
CA SER A 75 -21.03 -6.47 4.92
C SER A 75 -21.22 -4.96 5.11
N LYS A 76 -21.64 -4.55 6.31
CA LYS A 76 -21.83 -3.15 6.70
C LYS A 76 -20.58 -2.53 7.35
N SER A 77 -19.57 -3.34 7.66
CA SER A 77 -18.35 -2.92 8.36
C SER A 77 -17.18 -2.52 7.44
N TYR A 78 -16.07 -2.07 8.04
CA TYR A 78 -14.82 -1.78 7.32
C TYR A 78 -14.13 -3.02 6.72
N HIS A 79 -14.45 -4.24 7.18
CA HIS A 79 -13.94 -5.49 6.60
C HIS A 79 -14.84 -6.07 5.51
N LYS A 80 -15.86 -5.35 5.04
CA LYS A 80 -16.80 -5.84 4.01
C LYS A 80 -16.13 -6.42 2.77
N GLY A 81 -15.00 -5.87 2.32
CA GLY A 81 -14.25 -6.35 1.15
C GLY A 81 -13.39 -7.60 1.35
N LEU A 82 -13.19 -8.08 2.57
CA LEU A 82 -12.39 -9.29 2.83
C LEU A 82 -13.23 -10.56 2.69
N HIS A 83 -12.77 -11.60 2.02
CA HIS A 83 -13.46 -12.90 2.05
C HIS A 83 -13.23 -13.59 3.40
N CYS A 84 -14.17 -14.43 3.85
CA CYS A 84 -14.09 -15.11 5.15
C CYS A 84 -12.78 -15.91 5.29
N GLU A 85 -12.38 -16.58 4.20
CA GLU A 85 -11.20 -17.43 4.13
C GLU A 85 -9.87 -16.65 4.13
N VAL A 86 -9.89 -15.31 3.98
CA VAL A 86 -8.70 -14.47 4.18
C VAL A 86 -8.22 -14.59 5.62
N CYS A 87 -9.16 -14.63 6.58
CA CYS A 87 -8.87 -14.79 7.99
C CYS A 87 -8.93 -16.26 8.42
N HIS A 88 -10.01 -16.95 8.03
CA HIS A 88 -10.31 -18.29 8.52
C HIS A 88 -9.59 -19.42 7.76
N GLY A 89 -8.83 -19.08 6.72
CA GLY A 89 -8.13 -20.04 5.87
C GLY A 89 -9.07 -20.82 4.96
N ALA A 90 -8.48 -21.76 4.22
CA ALA A 90 -9.17 -22.65 3.30
C ALA A 90 -10.20 -23.53 4.04
N ALA A 91 -11.48 -23.35 3.73
CA ALA A 91 -12.58 -23.93 4.50
C ALA A 91 -13.49 -24.87 3.68
N SER A 92 -13.04 -25.37 2.52
CA SER A 92 -13.85 -26.29 1.69
C SER A 92 -14.29 -27.55 2.45
N LYS A 93 -13.46 -28.09 3.35
CA LYS A 93 -13.86 -29.23 4.20
C LYS A 93 -14.98 -28.88 5.16
N HIS A 94 -14.92 -27.69 5.77
CA HIS A 94 -15.97 -27.20 6.67
C HIS A 94 -17.27 -26.97 5.91
N ALA A 95 -17.22 -26.40 4.71
CA ALA A 95 -18.40 -26.20 3.88
C ALA A 95 -19.10 -27.52 3.52
N ASN A 96 -18.35 -28.59 3.27
CA ASN A 96 -18.90 -29.90 2.91
C ASN A 96 -19.34 -30.74 4.12
N ALA A 97 -18.64 -30.60 5.25
CA ALA A 97 -18.91 -31.33 6.49
C ALA A 97 -18.70 -30.41 7.71
N PRO A 98 -19.70 -29.56 8.05
CA PRO A 98 -19.56 -28.51 9.05
C PRO A 98 -19.16 -29.01 10.44
N ASP A 99 -19.65 -30.19 10.81
CA ASP A 99 -19.42 -30.80 12.13
C ASP A 99 -18.07 -31.52 12.24
N GLU A 100 -17.44 -31.86 11.11
CA GLU A 100 -16.20 -32.65 11.08
C GLU A 100 -14.93 -31.78 11.02
N SER A 101 -15.04 -30.55 10.53
CA SER A 101 -13.90 -29.65 10.33
C SER A 101 -14.28 -28.22 10.68
N LYS A 102 -13.60 -27.63 11.67
CA LYS A 102 -13.76 -26.21 12.01
C LYS A 102 -12.69 -25.36 11.29
N PRO A 103 -13.06 -24.19 10.73
CA PRO A 103 -12.09 -23.26 10.17
C PRO A 103 -11.14 -22.72 11.23
N LEU A 104 -9.98 -22.23 10.80
CA LEU A 104 -9.06 -21.53 11.69
C LEU A 104 -9.76 -20.28 12.24
N ILE A 105 -9.61 -19.99 13.53
CA ILE A 105 -10.00 -18.69 14.09
C ILE A 105 -8.71 -17.98 14.53
N PRO A 106 -8.28 -16.92 13.82
CA PRO A 106 -7.10 -16.17 14.20
C PRO A 106 -7.29 -15.47 15.54
N ARG A 107 -6.51 -15.86 16.54
CA ARG A 107 -6.51 -15.24 17.88
C ARG A 107 -5.23 -14.44 18.17
N LYS A 108 -4.17 -14.73 17.42
CA LYS A 108 -2.86 -14.08 17.59
C LYS A 108 -2.80 -12.76 16.83
N ARG A 109 -2.04 -11.81 17.38
CA ARG A 109 -1.89 -10.45 16.85
C ARG A 109 -1.20 -10.43 15.49
N ASP A 110 -0.32 -11.40 15.23
CA ASP A 110 0.44 -11.55 13.99
C ASP A 110 -0.46 -11.66 12.75
N HIS A 111 -1.64 -12.27 12.88
CA HIS A 111 -2.56 -12.41 11.77
C HIS A 111 -3.13 -11.06 11.32
N CYS A 112 -3.64 -10.26 12.27
CA CYS A 112 -4.12 -8.90 11.99
C CYS A 112 -2.98 -7.98 11.52
N ALA A 113 -1.79 -8.18 12.08
CA ALA A 113 -0.58 -7.42 11.77
C ALA A 113 -0.12 -7.57 10.31
N LYS A 114 -0.50 -8.64 9.59
CA LYS A 114 -0.21 -8.77 8.14
C LYS A 114 -0.76 -7.61 7.32
N CYS A 115 -1.91 -7.09 7.73
CA CYS A 115 -2.56 -5.96 7.07
C CYS A 115 -2.31 -4.65 7.82
N HIS A 116 -2.44 -4.68 9.15
CA HIS A 116 -2.44 -3.47 9.99
C HIS A 116 -1.08 -3.06 10.55
N SER A 117 0.00 -3.79 10.28
CA SER A 117 1.34 -3.27 10.54
C SER A 117 1.66 -2.13 9.59
N TYR A 118 2.51 -1.23 10.05
CA TYR A 118 3.00 -0.14 9.24
C TYR A 118 3.76 -0.64 7.99
N LEU A 119 3.31 -0.20 6.82
CA LEU A 119 3.88 -0.43 5.51
C LEU A 119 3.77 0.89 4.71
N PRO A 120 4.90 1.51 4.29
CA PRO A 120 4.89 2.77 3.56
C PRO A 120 4.07 2.76 2.26
N SER A 121 3.89 1.58 1.66
CA SER A 121 3.10 1.39 0.44
C SER A 121 1.58 1.36 0.68
N ARG A 122 1.12 1.40 1.93
CA ARG A 122 -0.31 1.44 2.24
C ARG A 122 -0.86 2.85 1.98
N PRO A 123 -2.09 2.97 1.44
CA PRO A 123 -2.73 4.26 1.27
C PRO A 123 -2.86 5.04 2.58
N THR A 124 -2.75 6.37 2.50
CA THR A 124 -3.11 7.27 3.60
C THR A 124 -4.54 7.01 4.06
N GLY A 125 -4.79 7.02 5.37
CA GLY A 125 -6.10 6.69 5.94
C GLY A 125 -6.35 5.20 6.15
N PHE A 126 -5.53 4.31 5.59
CA PHE A 126 -5.62 2.89 5.94
C PHE A 126 -5.16 2.69 7.41
N PRO A 127 -5.95 2.01 8.27
CA PRO A 127 -5.59 1.84 9.68
C PRO A 127 -4.30 1.05 9.86
N GLN A 128 -3.24 1.73 10.28
CA GLN A 128 -1.94 1.10 10.56
C GLN A 128 -1.50 1.41 11.98
N ILE A 129 -0.91 0.42 12.63
CA ILE A 129 -0.41 0.52 13.99
C ILE A 129 1.05 0.05 14.06
N ASN A 130 1.77 0.55 15.05
CA ASN A 130 2.96 -0.14 15.53
C ASN A 130 2.52 -1.19 16.55
N VAL A 131 2.60 -2.47 16.18
CA VAL A 131 2.17 -3.60 17.02
C VAL A 131 2.94 -3.71 18.33
N LEU A 132 4.13 -3.11 18.45
CA LEU A 132 4.91 -3.11 19.69
C LEU A 132 4.37 -2.09 20.72
N TYR A 133 3.78 -0.99 20.25
CA TYR A 133 3.31 0.10 21.13
C TYR A 133 1.79 0.10 21.31
N HIS A 134 1.03 -0.35 20.32
CA HIS A 134 -0.43 -0.34 20.39
C HIS A 134 -0.94 -1.50 21.24
N ASN A 135 -1.17 -1.25 22.53
CA ASN A 135 -1.70 -2.21 23.50
C ASN A 135 -0.88 -3.52 23.51
N PRO A 136 0.40 -3.47 23.94
CA PRO A 136 1.26 -4.64 23.95
C PRO A 136 0.65 -5.77 24.78
N ASN A 137 0.86 -7.02 24.35
CA ASN A 137 0.39 -8.25 24.99
C ASN A 137 -1.13 -8.45 25.09
N LYS A 138 -1.96 -7.57 24.51
CA LYS A 138 -3.41 -7.81 24.37
C LYS A 138 -3.77 -8.25 22.94
N PRO A 139 -4.48 -9.38 22.76
CA PRO A 139 -5.09 -9.75 21.49
C PRO A 139 -5.93 -8.61 20.90
N CYS A 140 -5.85 -8.40 19.59
CA CYS A 140 -6.60 -7.33 18.93
C CYS A 140 -8.11 -7.48 19.14
N HIS A 141 -8.59 -8.73 19.20
CA HIS A 141 -10.01 -9.03 19.29
C HIS A 141 -10.65 -8.68 20.64
N ASP A 142 -9.84 -8.42 21.67
CA ASP A 142 -10.36 -8.05 22.99
C ASP A 142 -10.95 -6.63 22.98
N CYS A 143 -10.50 -5.78 22.04
CA CYS A 143 -10.99 -4.42 21.86
C CYS A 143 -11.72 -4.22 20.51
N HIS A 144 -11.42 -5.02 19.49
CA HIS A 144 -11.99 -4.89 18.14
C HIS A 144 -12.72 -6.16 17.72
N ASN A 145 -13.96 -6.06 17.25
CA ASN A 145 -14.63 -7.19 16.63
C ASN A 145 -14.07 -7.42 15.20
N PRO A 146 -13.47 -8.56 14.84
CA PRO A 146 -12.93 -8.77 13.48
C PRO A 146 -14.00 -8.74 12.38
N HIS A 147 -15.26 -9.00 12.72
CA HIS A 147 -16.40 -8.90 11.80
C HIS A 147 -17.04 -7.51 11.80
N ASP A 148 -16.67 -6.64 12.73
CA ASP A 148 -17.02 -5.22 12.74
C ASP A 148 -15.92 -4.42 13.43
N PRO A 149 -14.79 -4.17 12.74
CA PRO A 149 -13.60 -3.60 13.36
C PRO A 149 -13.72 -2.09 13.57
N THR A 150 -14.92 -1.60 13.88
CA THR A 150 -15.16 -0.20 14.19
C THR A 150 -14.33 0.17 15.41
N PRO A 151 -13.48 1.22 15.33
CA PRO A 151 -12.68 1.65 16.46
C PRO A 151 -13.57 2.09 17.63
N PRO A 152 -13.22 1.73 18.89
CA PRO A 152 -13.99 2.15 20.05
C PRO A 152 -13.98 3.67 20.27
N THR A 153 -12.97 4.35 19.72
CA THR A 153 -12.87 5.80 19.69
C THR A 153 -12.59 6.24 18.26
N ILE A 154 -13.34 7.21 17.76
CA ILE A 154 -13.05 7.85 16.47
C ILE A 154 -11.67 8.48 16.58
N PRO A 155 -10.70 8.10 15.73
CA PRO A 155 -9.39 8.69 15.77
C PRO A 155 -9.46 10.17 15.34
N SER A 156 -9.42 11.08 16.30
CA SER A 156 -9.55 12.53 16.06
C SER A 156 -8.22 13.24 15.77
N LYS A 157 -7.11 12.50 15.86
CA LYS A 157 -5.76 13.02 15.60
C LYS A 157 -5.33 12.74 14.16
N CYS A 158 -4.61 13.69 13.56
CA CYS A 158 -4.05 13.58 12.22
C CYS A 158 -3.22 12.30 12.03
N SER A 159 -2.50 11.87 13.07
CA SER A 159 -1.64 10.68 13.07
C SER A 159 -2.37 9.36 12.86
N ALA A 160 -3.69 9.32 13.07
CA ALA A 160 -4.46 8.11 12.84
C ALA A 160 -4.59 7.75 11.36
N CYS A 161 -4.69 8.77 10.49
CA CYS A 161 -4.78 8.61 9.05
C CYS A 161 -3.43 8.88 8.36
N HIS A 162 -2.65 9.82 8.88
CA HIS A 162 -1.37 10.27 8.33
C HIS A 162 -0.17 9.69 9.09
N ALA A 163 -0.24 8.43 9.51
CA ALA A 163 0.80 7.78 10.30
C ALA A 163 2.21 7.85 9.65
N ASN A 164 2.28 7.80 8.31
CA ASN A 164 3.55 7.98 7.59
C ASN A 164 4.12 9.38 7.83
N ILE A 165 3.32 10.43 7.62
CA ILE A 165 3.74 11.82 7.83
C ILE A 165 4.15 12.04 9.30
N THR A 166 3.37 11.53 10.25
CA THR A 166 3.70 11.62 11.68
C THR A 166 5.02 10.94 12.01
N ARG A 167 5.34 9.81 11.37
CA ARG A 167 6.63 9.15 11.55
C ARG A 167 7.77 9.95 10.93
N THR A 168 7.58 10.49 9.74
CA THR A 168 8.62 11.30 9.08
C THR A 168 8.93 12.56 9.89
N ILE A 169 7.88 13.31 10.31
CA ILE A 169 8.08 14.56 11.07
C ILE A 169 8.67 14.30 12.46
N SER A 170 8.50 13.11 13.04
CA SER A 170 9.11 12.78 14.33
C SER A 170 10.65 12.83 14.34
N LEU A 171 11.26 12.82 13.15
CA LEU A 171 12.71 12.99 12.97
C LEU A 171 13.10 14.40 12.48
N SER A 172 12.11 15.25 12.19
CA SER A 172 12.32 16.63 11.73
C SER A 172 12.55 17.60 12.89
N TYR A 173 13.15 18.75 12.61
CA TYR A 173 13.23 19.88 13.54
C TYR A 173 11.85 20.48 13.90
N HIS A 174 10.80 20.15 13.13
CA HIS A 174 9.42 20.54 13.42
C HIS A 174 8.63 19.49 14.22
N ALA A 175 9.28 18.43 14.73
CA ALA A 175 8.62 17.33 15.45
C ALA A 175 7.75 17.76 16.64
N SER A 176 8.07 18.88 17.27
CA SER A 176 7.34 19.43 18.42
C SER A 176 6.14 20.30 18.06
N LEU A 177 5.95 20.65 16.79
CA LEU A 177 4.82 21.45 16.34
C LEU A 177 3.60 20.56 16.08
N GLU A 178 2.43 21.06 16.46
CA GLU A 178 1.17 20.42 16.10
C GLU A 178 0.91 20.56 14.59
N CYS A 179 0.28 19.56 13.96
CA CYS A 179 0.04 19.60 12.51
C CYS A 179 -0.77 20.83 12.08
N LYS A 180 -1.71 21.27 12.93
CA LYS A 180 -2.56 22.45 12.71
C LYS A 180 -1.83 23.78 12.84
N THR A 181 -0.57 23.79 13.31
CA THR A 181 0.26 24.99 13.29
C THR A 181 0.47 25.45 11.84
N CYS A 182 0.73 24.52 10.92
CA CYS A 182 0.97 24.82 9.51
C CYS A 182 -0.23 24.55 8.60
N HIS A 183 -1.10 23.61 8.99
CA HIS A 183 -2.20 23.17 8.14
C HIS A 183 -3.55 23.67 8.64
N GLU A 184 -4.29 24.36 7.78
CA GLU A 184 -5.70 24.67 8.01
C GLU A 184 -6.54 23.52 7.46
N THR A 185 -7.26 22.83 8.34
CA THR A 185 -7.99 21.61 7.98
C THR A 185 -9.47 21.77 8.30
N PRO A 186 -10.37 21.70 7.30
CA PRO A 186 -11.81 21.75 7.54
C PRO A 186 -12.27 20.50 8.32
N PRO A 187 -13.24 20.60 9.25
CA PRO A 187 -13.76 19.45 9.99
C PRO A 187 -14.19 18.27 9.09
N GLU A 188 -14.76 18.59 7.92
CA GLU A 188 -15.26 17.64 6.92
C GLU A 188 -14.14 16.77 6.30
N HIS A 189 -12.87 17.16 6.46
CA HIS A 189 -11.72 16.34 6.06
C HIS A 189 -11.70 14.98 6.75
N ILE A 190 -12.13 14.90 8.01
CA ILE A 190 -12.10 13.64 8.78
C ILE A 190 -13.11 12.63 8.22
N GLU A 191 -14.24 13.12 7.69
CA GLU A 191 -15.32 12.29 7.17
C GLU A 191 -15.12 11.96 5.69
N ASN A 192 -14.68 12.95 4.90
CA ASN A 192 -14.46 12.80 3.46
C ASN A 192 -13.15 13.48 3.01
N PRO A 193 -12.00 12.85 3.30
CA PRO A 193 -10.69 13.47 3.08
C PRO A 193 -10.36 13.69 1.60
N SER A 194 -10.98 12.92 0.69
CA SER A 194 -10.78 13.08 -0.75
C SER A 194 -11.44 14.33 -1.33
N LEU A 195 -12.54 14.80 -0.72
CA LEU A 195 -13.27 15.99 -1.19
C LEU A 195 -12.85 17.26 -0.44
N ASN A 196 -12.39 17.12 0.80
CA ASN A 196 -12.07 18.24 1.67
C ASN A 196 -10.59 18.20 2.03
N LEU A 197 -9.73 18.82 1.22
CA LEU A 197 -8.29 18.80 1.44
C LEU A 197 -7.86 19.86 2.47
N PRO A 198 -6.86 19.56 3.33
CA PRO A 198 -6.25 20.57 4.18
C PRO A 198 -5.41 21.54 3.33
N HIS A 199 -5.39 22.80 3.74
CA HIS A 199 -4.56 23.83 3.15
C HIS A 199 -3.17 23.82 3.81
N LYS A 200 -2.15 24.19 3.03
CA LYS A 200 -0.78 24.42 3.50
C LYS A 200 -0.41 25.88 3.27
N PRO A 201 0.63 26.40 3.95
CA PRO A 201 0.99 27.81 3.83
C PRO A 201 1.32 28.17 2.38
N ALA A 202 0.63 29.19 1.86
CA ALA A 202 0.82 29.72 0.52
C ALA A 202 1.64 31.01 0.49
N GLU A 203 2.05 31.51 1.66
CA GLU A 203 2.83 32.74 1.81
C GLU A 203 4.12 32.50 2.59
N ARG A 204 5.18 33.21 2.19
CA ARG A 204 6.50 33.11 2.82
C ARG A 204 6.54 33.77 4.21
N SER A 205 5.65 34.73 4.44
CA SER A 205 5.40 35.39 5.73
C SER A 205 5.10 34.38 6.84
N PHE A 206 4.37 33.30 6.52
CA PHE A 206 4.02 32.26 7.48
C PHE A 206 5.25 31.61 8.12
N CYS A 207 6.20 31.15 7.29
CA CYS A 207 7.47 30.59 7.77
C CYS A 207 8.33 31.67 8.43
N GLY A 208 8.26 32.89 7.91
CA GLY A 208 8.89 34.10 8.45
C GLY A 208 8.56 34.38 9.91
N ASN A 209 7.36 34.04 10.38
CA ASN A 209 6.97 34.20 11.78
C ASN A 209 7.94 33.50 12.76
N CYS A 210 8.62 32.45 12.29
CA CYS A 210 9.64 31.73 13.07
C CYS A 210 11.05 31.88 12.50
N HIS A 211 11.22 32.05 11.20
CA HIS A 211 12.54 32.03 10.56
C HIS A 211 13.06 33.40 10.12
N ASP A 212 12.27 34.48 10.21
CA ASP A 212 12.77 35.83 9.90
C ASP A 212 13.82 36.29 10.95
N PRO A 213 14.87 37.04 10.58
CA PRO A 213 15.83 37.58 11.54
C PRO A 213 15.21 38.39 12.68
N LYS A 214 14.05 39.00 12.44
CA LYS A 214 13.27 39.78 13.42
C LYS A 214 12.22 38.94 14.16
N ALA A 215 12.08 37.65 13.86
CA ALA A 215 11.15 36.76 14.53
C ALA A 215 11.47 36.59 16.02
N GLN A 216 10.42 36.55 16.85
CA GLN A 216 10.53 36.35 18.32
C GLN A 216 10.71 34.88 18.73
N SER A 217 10.72 33.95 17.76
CA SER A 217 10.94 32.53 18.02
C SER A 217 12.34 32.27 18.62
N ALA A 218 12.55 31.08 19.16
CA ALA A 218 13.82 30.74 19.81
C ALA A 218 15.05 30.96 18.90
N LYS A 219 16.14 31.49 19.47
CA LYS A 219 17.33 31.91 18.73
C LYS A 219 18.09 30.76 18.05
N ASN A 220 17.87 29.52 18.50
CA ASN A 220 18.44 28.33 17.89
C ASN A 220 17.74 27.91 16.59
N ILE A 221 16.59 28.53 16.25
CA ILE A 221 15.90 28.28 14.99
C ILE A 221 16.64 29.04 13.87
N PRO A 222 17.04 28.37 12.78
CA PRO A 222 17.73 28.99 11.66
C PRO A 222 17.01 30.23 11.13
N ARG A 223 17.76 31.31 10.89
CA ARG A 223 17.23 32.59 10.39
C ARG A 223 17.51 32.76 8.91
N VAL A 224 16.52 33.26 8.18
CA VAL A 224 16.58 33.47 6.73
C VAL A 224 15.93 34.80 6.37
N ASP A 225 16.62 35.61 5.58
CA ASP A 225 16.06 36.84 5.04
C ASP A 225 15.08 36.53 3.90
N LEU A 226 13.81 36.87 4.13
CA LEU A 226 12.72 36.64 3.19
C LEU A 226 12.88 37.48 1.92
N GLU A 227 13.56 38.62 1.92
CA GLU A 227 13.68 39.43 0.71
C GLU A 227 14.71 38.85 -0.28
N THR A 228 15.79 38.28 0.25
CA THR A 228 16.93 37.84 -0.56
C THR A 228 16.95 36.33 -0.83
N HIS A 229 16.42 35.51 0.07
CA HIS A 229 16.49 34.06 -0.05
C HIS A 229 15.44 33.48 -1.01
N TYR A 230 15.83 33.30 -2.28
CA TYR A 230 15.01 32.71 -3.35
C TYR A 230 13.59 33.31 -3.43
N PRO A 231 13.44 34.63 -3.68
CA PRO A 231 12.18 35.36 -3.52
C PRO A 231 11.02 34.87 -4.41
N GLY A 232 11.31 34.10 -5.46
CA GLY A 232 10.31 33.51 -6.38
C GLY A 232 9.74 32.16 -5.95
N TYR A 233 10.19 31.58 -4.83
CA TYR A 233 9.78 30.26 -4.38
C TYR A 233 9.20 30.29 -2.96
N LEU A 234 8.16 29.50 -2.73
CA LEU A 234 7.68 29.18 -1.39
C LEU A 234 8.68 28.26 -0.70
N CYS A 235 8.84 28.45 0.61
CA CYS A 235 9.84 27.73 1.40
C CYS A 235 9.72 26.21 1.20
N TRP A 236 8.51 25.67 1.24
CA TRP A 236 8.26 24.23 1.12
C TRP A 236 8.55 23.63 -0.26
N GLN A 237 8.85 24.44 -1.28
CA GLN A 237 9.24 23.95 -2.60
C GLN A 237 10.68 23.45 -2.63
N CYS A 238 11.52 23.95 -1.71
CA CYS A 238 12.92 23.53 -1.57
C CYS A 238 13.17 22.82 -0.22
N HIS A 239 12.47 23.27 0.82
CA HIS A 239 12.52 22.72 2.17
C HIS A 239 11.36 21.74 2.36
N TYR A 240 11.58 20.63 3.04
CA TYR A 240 10.53 19.63 3.28
C TYR A 240 10.28 19.57 4.79
N PRO A 241 9.35 20.36 5.35
CA PRO A 241 9.20 20.52 6.80
C PRO A 241 8.88 19.25 7.57
N HIS A 242 8.40 18.20 6.88
CA HIS A 242 8.14 16.89 7.46
C HIS A 242 9.37 15.99 7.51
N PHE A 243 10.45 16.33 6.82
CA PHE A 243 11.67 15.53 6.77
C PHE A 243 12.71 16.10 7.75
N PRO A 244 13.64 15.27 8.24
CA PRO A 244 14.91 15.78 8.70
C PRO A 244 15.58 16.41 7.49
N GLU A 245 15.48 17.73 7.35
CA GLU A 245 16.27 18.43 6.35
C GLU A 245 17.73 18.13 6.67
N ALA A 246 18.37 17.36 5.78
CA ALA A 246 19.81 17.17 5.81
C ALA A 246 20.43 18.55 5.59
N GLU A 247 21.50 18.82 6.35
CA GLU A 247 22.35 20.01 6.21
C GLU A 247 22.67 20.35 4.75
#